data_AF-N9KB16-F1
#
_entry.id   AF-N9KB16-F1
#
_cell.length_a   1.000
_cell.length_b   1.000
_cell.length_c   1.000
_cell.angle_alpha   90.00
_cell.angle_beta   90.00
_cell.angle_gamma   90.00
#
_symmetry.space_group_name_H-M   'P 1'
#
loop_
_entity.id
_entity.type
_entity.pdbx_description
1 polymer ?
#
loop_
_entity_poly.entity_id
_entity_poly.type
_entity_poly.pdbx_seq_one_letter_code
_entity_poly.pdbx_strand_id
1 'polypeptide(L)'
;MNAATEQMVANSLSQRLKQETAAEHERMHRLMAQADVFASKEKYAQFTLSQYYFQQEIEHLFEQEGVAGLIPDLGIRGRSQQAFEDLQDLGIQPAGQPLQSAAVKLPEALGWIYVSEGSTLGAAFLFKEAQKSLGFSETFAARNLAAYPEGRAKVWKRFVQSLDDAEFDSVLQDRVVQGALDAFGYFGNALIQLDELT
;
A
#
# COMPACT_ATOMS: atom_id res chain seq x y z
N MET A 1 20.20 -9.91 -25.25
CA MET A 1 20.48 -9.02 -24.10
C MET A 1 21.93 -9.27 -23.69
N ASN A 2 22.67 -8.23 -23.28
CA ASN A 2 24.08 -8.37 -22.89
C ASN A 2 24.23 -8.40 -21.35
N ALA A 3 25.36 -8.88 -20.85
CA ALA A 3 25.62 -9.04 -19.41
C ALA A 3 25.48 -7.72 -18.61
N ALA A 4 25.78 -6.57 -19.24
CA ALA A 4 25.61 -5.26 -18.63
C ALA A 4 24.12 -4.90 -18.46
N THR A 5 23.27 -5.19 -19.45
CA THR A 5 21.81 -5.03 -19.34
C THR A 5 21.22 -5.98 -18.32
N GLU A 6 21.69 -7.23 -18.25
CA GLU A 6 21.24 -8.20 -17.23
C GLU A 6 21.65 -7.77 -15.82
N GLN A 7 22.85 -7.21 -15.64
CA GLN A 7 23.33 -6.71 -14.36
C GLN A 7 22.70 -5.37 -13.95
N MET A 8 22.36 -4.50 -14.91
CA MET A 8 21.54 -3.31 -14.67
C MET A 8 20.11 -3.67 -14.24
N VAL A 9 19.48 -4.66 -14.88
CA VAL A 9 18.15 -5.15 -14.49
C VAL A 9 18.19 -5.82 -13.11
N ALA A 10 19.25 -6.55 -12.78
CA ALA A 10 19.44 -7.15 -11.46
C ALA A 10 19.62 -6.10 -10.33
N ASN A 11 20.07 -4.89 -10.66
CA ASN A 11 20.32 -3.79 -9.73
C ASN A 11 19.26 -2.67 -9.81
N SER A 12 18.14 -2.89 -10.51
CA SER A 12 17.09 -1.88 -10.57
C SER A 12 16.46 -1.67 -9.19
N LEU A 13 16.01 -0.46 -8.90
CA LEU A 13 15.41 -0.12 -7.61
C LEU A 13 14.20 -1.02 -7.32
N SER A 14 13.39 -1.33 -8.32
CA SER A 14 12.23 -2.22 -8.15
C SER A 14 12.60 -3.67 -7.82
N GLN A 15 13.69 -4.20 -8.39
CA GLN A 15 14.17 -5.54 -8.03
C GLN A 15 14.73 -5.57 -6.61
N ARG A 16 15.48 -4.53 -6.22
CA ARG A 16 15.98 -4.38 -4.84
C ARG A 16 14.84 -4.32 -3.83
N LEU A 17 13.86 -3.44 -4.06
CA LEU A 17 12.67 -3.35 -3.21
C LEU A 17 11.99 -4.72 -3.05
N LYS A 18 11.77 -5.43 -4.16
CA LYS A 18 11.15 -6.77 -4.12
C LYS A 18 11.96 -7.78 -3.30
N GLN A 19 13.29 -7.79 -3.47
CA GLN A 19 14.17 -8.74 -2.78
C GLN A 19 14.32 -8.41 -1.29
N GLU A 20 14.58 -7.15 -0.97
CA GLU A 20 14.90 -6.68 0.37
C GLU A 20 13.65 -6.59 1.27
N THR A 21 12.45 -6.47 0.69
CA THR A 21 11.18 -6.52 1.44
C THR A 21 10.50 -7.90 1.45
N ALA A 22 11.11 -8.94 0.87
CA ALA A 22 10.50 -10.27 0.75
C ALA A 22 10.08 -10.87 2.10
N ALA A 23 10.89 -10.69 3.15
CA ALA A 23 10.57 -11.16 4.50
C ALA A 23 9.33 -10.46 5.09
N GLU A 24 9.15 -9.17 4.79
CA GLU A 24 7.98 -8.40 5.23
C GLU A 24 6.71 -8.82 4.49
N HIS A 25 6.79 -9.14 3.20
CA HIS A 25 5.66 -9.71 2.46
C HIS A 25 5.16 -11.03 3.08
N GLU A 26 6.08 -11.90 3.49
CA GLU A 26 5.76 -13.15 4.20
C GLU A 26 5.20 -12.88 5.61
N ARG A 27 5.73 -11.87 6.31
CA ARG A 27 5.19 -11.43 7.60
C ARG A 27 3.75 -10.94 7.45
N MET A 28 3.46 -10.12 6.45
CA MET A 28 2.10 -9.61 6.19
C MET A 28 1.11 -10.73 5.89
N HIS A 29 1.50 -11.75 5.12
CA HIS A 29 0.64 -12.92 4.88
C HIS A 29 0.26 -13.62 6.18
N ARG A 30 1.23 -13.83 7.09
CA ARG A 30 0.98 -14.45 8.40
C ARG A 30 0.06 -13.58 9.26
N LEU A 31 0.31 -12.28 9.33
CA LEU A 31 -0.52 -11.36 10.13
C LEU A 31 -1.96 -11.29 9.61
N MET A 32 -2.15 -11.21 8.29
CA MET A 32 -3.49 -11.23 7.68
C MET A 32 -4.24 -12.52 7.99
N ALA A 33 -3.55 -13.67 7.94
CA ALA A 33 -4.15 -14.95 8.30
C ALA A 33 -4.53 -15.04 9.78
N GLN A 34 -3.71 -14.46 10.68
CA GLN A 34 -3.97 -14.43 12.12
C GLN A 34 -5.09 -13.47 12.50
N ALA A 35 -5.16 -12.31 11.85
CA ALA A 35 -6.21 -11.32 12.07
C ALA A 35 -7.60 -11.88 11.73
N ASP A 36 -7.67 -12.80 10.75
CA ASP A 36 -8.90 -13.49 10.35
C ASP A 36 -10.03 -12.49 10.06
N VAL A 37 -9.68 -11.48 9.26
CA VAL A 37 -10.48 -10.25 9.05
C VAL A 37 -11.84 -10.51 8.39
N PHE A 38 -12.06 -11.70 7.83
CA PHE A 38 -13.31 -12.07 7.16
C PHE A 38 -14.25 -12.90 8.04
N ALA A 39 -13.84 -13.24 9.27
CA ALA A 39 -14.67 -14.03 10.17
C ALA A 39 -15.91 -13.30 10.70
N SER A 40 -15.89 -11.96 10.69
CA SER A 40 -17.06 -11.15 11.04
C SER A 40 -16.99 -9.76 10.41
N LYS A 41 -18.12 -9.05 10.42
CA LYS A 41 -18.19 -7.67 9.93
C LYS A 41 -17.37 -6.72 10.80
N GLU A 42 -17.33 -6.96 12.11
CA GLU A 42 -16.60 -6.15 13.09
C GLU A 42 -15.09 -6.21 12.82
N LYS A 43 -14.54 -7.42 12.65
CA LYS A 43 -13.13 -7.59 12.28
C LYS A 43 -12.78 -6.97 10.94
N TYR A 44 -13.65 -7.13 9.96
CA TYR A 44 -13.46 -6.50 8.66
C TYR A 44 -13.48 -4.97 8.78
N ALA A 45 -14.36 -4.41 9.61
CA ALA A 45 -14.42 -2.96 9.83
C ALA A 45 -13.16 -2.41 10.49
N GLN A 46 -12.57 -3.12 11.47
CA GLN A 46 -11.27 -2.77 12.04
C GLN A 46 -10.15 -2.81 10.96
N PHE A 47 -10.18 -3.82 10.10
CA PHE A 47 -9.23 -3.92 8.97
C PHE A 47 -9.44 -2.81 7.93
N THR A 48 -10.68 -2.41 7.64
CA THR A 48 -10.95 -1.26 6.78
C THR A 48 -10.47 0.03 7.43
N LEU A 49 -10.55 0.15 8.76
CA LEU A 49 -10.06 1.31 9.49
C LEU A 49 -8.53 1.43 9.44
N SER A 50 -7.81 0.31 9.58
CA SER A 50 -6.35 0.31 9.40
C SER A 50 -5.93 0.67 7.97
N GLN A 51 -6.67 0.19 6.96
CA GLN A 51 -6.46 0.58 5.57
C GLN A 51 -6.71 2.07 5.35
N TYR A 52 -7.78 2.62 5.93
CA TYR A 52 -8.09 4.05 5.85
C TYR A 52 -6.94 4.90 6.41
N TYR A 53 -6.47 4.60 7.62
CA TYR A 53 -5.35 5.36 8.21
C TYR A 53 -4.07 5.19 7.39
N PHE A 54 -3.76 3.99 6.88
CA PHE A 54 -2.62 3.83 6.00
C PHE A 54 -2.74 4.65 4.71
N GLN A 55 -3.92 4.73 4.10
CA GLN A 55 -4.11 5.57 2.92
C GLN A 55 -3.98 7.07 3.23
N GLN A 56 -4.33 7.52 4.44
CA GLN A 56 -4.08 8.91 4.87
C GLN A 56 -2.58 9.22 4.93
N GLU A 57 -1.75 8.30 5.43
CA GLU A 57 -0.29 8.43 5.39
C GLU A 57 0.21 8.56 3.95
N ILE A 58 -0.29 7.68 3.06
CA ILE A 58 0.15 7.64 1.66
C ILE A 58 -0.27 8.89 0.89
N GLU A 59 -1.50 9.36 1.08
CA GLU A 59 -1.98 10.56 0.40
C GLU A 59 -1.30 11.83 0.91
N HIS A 60 -0.93 11.89 2.19
CA HIS A 60 -0.04 12.96 2.68
C HIS A 60 1.32 12.94 1.96
N LEU A 61 1.88 11.76 1.71
CA LEU A 61 3.16 11.63 1.01
C LEU A 61 3.08 12.06 -0.45
N PHE A 62 1.90 12.03 -1.08
CA PHE A 62 1.72 12.53 -2.44
C PHE A 62 1.95 14.04 -2.55
N GLU A 63 1.73 14.78 -1.46
CA GLU A 63 1.88 16.23 -1.38
C GLU A 63 3.32 16.67 -1.12
N GLN A 64 4.23 15.72 -0.82
CA GLN A 64 5.63 16.04 -0.52
C GLN A 64 6.38 16.52 -1.78
N GLU A 65 7.28 17.48 -1.56
CA GLU A 65 8.05 18.10 -2.62
C GLU A 65 8.79 17.06 -3.48
N GLY A 66 8.61 17.14 -4.80
CA GLY A 66 9.26 16.27 -5.78
C GLY A 66 8.56 14.94 -6.08
N VAL A 67 7.63 14.47 -5.24
CA VAL A 67 6.97 13.16 -5.43
C VAL A 67 6.15 13.13 -6.74
N ALA A 68 5.32 14.16 -6.96
CA ALA A 68 4.54 14.29 -8.19
C ALA A 68 5.40 14.41 -9.47
N GLY A 69 6.66 14.84 -9.34
CA GLY A 69 7.61 14.89 -10.45
C GLY A 69 8.13 13.51 -10.87
N LEU A 70 8.13 12.55 -9.95
CA LEU A 70 8.61 11.18 -10.17
C LEU A 70 7.47 10.20 -10.51
N ILE A 71 6.24 10.48 -10.09
CA ILE A 71 5.07 9.61 -10.34
C ILE A 71 4.02 10.41 -11.12
N PRO A 72 4.04 10.38 -12.47
CA PRO A 72 3.18 11.24 -13.29
C PRO A 72 1.67 11.00 -13.15
N ASP A 73 1.27 9.78 -12.77
CA ASP A 73 -0.14 9.38 -12.60
C ASP A 73 -0.56 9.31 -11.11
N LEU A 74 0.02 10.16 -10.26
CA LEU A 74 -0.28 10.18 -8.82
C LEU A 74 -1.76 10.42 -8.51
N GLY A 75 -2.45 11.24 -9.31
CA GLY A 75 -3.85 11.61 -9.08
C GLY A 75 -4.87 10.49 -9.29
N ILE A 76 -4.48 9.34 -9.87
CA ILE A 76 -5.34 8.14 -9.92
C ILE A 76 -5.08 7.19 -8.75
N ARG A 77 -4.07 7.47 -7.92
CA ARG A 77 -3.65 6.68 -6.76
C ARG A 77 -4.27 7.26 -5.49
N GLY A 78 -4.12 6.53 -4.40
CA GLY A 78 -4.80 6.85 -3.15
C GLY A 78 -6.21 6.27 -3.15
N ARG A 79 -6.62 5.82 -1.97
CA ARG A 79 -7.91 5.13 -1.78
C ARG A 79 -8.56 5.51 -0.46
N SER A 80 -8.10 6.59 0.18
CA SER A 80 -8.60 7.00 1.49
C SER A 80 -10.09 7.36 1.43
N GLN A 81 -10.53 8.03 0.36
CA GLN A 81 -11.93 8.36 0.15
C GLN A 81 -12.80 7.10 -0.01
N GLN A 82 -12.34 6.11 -0.79
CA GLN A 82 -13.06 4.84 -0.92
C GLN A 82 -13.10 4.07 0.39
N ALA A 83 -12.00 4.06 1.14
CA ALA A 83 -11.94 3.42 2.46
C ALA A 83 -12.85 4.13 3.46
N PHE A 84 -12.96 5.45 3.40
CA PHE A 84 -13.87 6.24 4.23
C PHE A 84 -15.34 5.91 3.92
N GLU A 85 -15.72 5.82 2.64
CA GLU A 85 -17.06 5.38 2.24
C GLU A 85 -17.36 3.94 2.68
N ASP A 86 -16.38 3.04 2.61
CA ASP A 86 -16.51 1.67 3.12
C ASP A 86 -16.74 1.66 4.64
N LEU A 87 -16.08 2.54 5.39
CA LEU A 87 -16.30 2.69 6.84
C LEU A 87 -17.70 3.24 7.16
N GLN A 88 -18.23 4.13 6.34
CA GLN A 88 -19.60 4.63 6.49
C GLN A 88 -20.63 3.50 6.34
N ASP A 89 -20.47 2.64 5.33
CA ASP A 89 -21.32 1.45 5.16
C ASP A 89 -21.23 0.48 6.34
N LEU A 90 -20.07 0.42 6.98
CA LEU A 90 -19.80 -0.42 8.15
C LEU A 90 -20.19 0.25 9.49
N GLY A 91 -20.68 1.50 9.44
CA GLY A 91 -21.09 2.24 10.63
C GLY A 91 -19.94 2.71 11.52
N ILE A 92 -18.71 2.78 11.00
CA ILE A 92 -17.52 3.25 11.72
C ILE A 92 -17.24 4.70 11.35
N GLN A 93 -16.90 5.52 12.35
CA GLN A 93 -16.40 6.87 12.17
C GLN A 93 -14.95 6.93 12.65
N PRO A 94 -13.97 7.20 11.77
CA PRO A 94 -12.59 7.40 12.20
C PRO A 94 -12.47 8.55 13.20
N ALA A 95 -11.73 8.34 14.29
CA ALA A 95 -11.45 9.38 15.28
C ALA A 95 -10.39 10.40 14.80
N GLY A 96 -9.69 10.07 13.69
CA GLY A 96 -8.52 10.81 13.22
C GLY A 96 -7.27 10.45 14.01
N GLN A 97 -6.12 10.36 13.34
CA GLN A 97 -4.84 10.03 13.96
C GLN A 97 -3.74 10.99 13.45
N PRO A 98 -2.75 11.34 14.28
CA PRO A 98 -1.57 12.06 13.79
C PRO A 98 -0.83 11.24 12.75
N LEU A 99 -0.40 11.89 11.66
CA LEU A 99 0.35 11.25 10.60
C LEU A 99 1.74 10.86 11.09
N GLN A 100 2.07 9.57 11.05
CA GLN A 100 3.43 9.09 11.34
C GLN A 100 4.39 9.44 10.20
N SER A 101 3.87 9.59 8.98
CA SER A 101 4.62 9.99 7.80
C SER A 101 4.91 11.50 7.72
N ALA A 102 4.49 12.31 8.70
CA ALA A 102 4.59 13.78 8.64
C ALA A 102 6.02 14.31 8.41
N ALA A 103 7.04 13.57 8.85
CA ALA A 103 8.45 13.93 8.65
C ALA A 103 9.12 13.18 7.48
N VAL A 104 8.42 12.25 6.84
CA VAL A 104 8.93 11.44 5.74
C VAL A 104 8.95 12.27 4.46
N LYS A 105 10.08 12.26 3.76
CA LYS A 105 10.32 13.04 2.54
C LYS A 105 10.89 12.13 1.45
N LEU A 106 11.25 12.71 0.32
CA LEU A 106 12.03 12.00 -0.67
C LEU A 106 13.43 11.61 -0.14
N PRO A 107 13.96 10.43 -0.53
CA PRO A 107 13.31 9.44 -1.37
C PRO A 107 12.50 8.37 -0.59
N GLU A 108 12.53 8.35 0.75
CA GLU A 108 11.82 7.37 1.61
C GLU A 108 10.32 7.29 1.29
N ALA A 109 9.69 8.41 0.97
CA ALA A 109 8.28 8.49 0.58
C ALA A 109 7.93 7.52 -0.56
N LEU A 110 8.83 7.30 -1.52
CA LEU A 110 8.60 6.37 -2.63
C LEU A 110 8.52 4.92 -2.17
N GLY A 111 9.21 4.57 -1.09
CA GLY A 111 9.13 3.25 -0.47
C GLY A 111 7.76 2.99 0.15
N TRP A 112 7.20 3.99 0.85
CA TRP A 112 5.84 3.93 1.37
C TRP A 112 4.81 3.75 0.26
N ILE A 113 4.93 4.56 -0.80
CA ILE A 113 4.04 4.48 -1.97
C ILE A 113 4.19 3.12 -2.66
N TYR A 114 5.41 2.57 -2.75
CA TYR A 114 5.65 1.22 -3.27
C TYR A 114 4.87 0.15 -2.52
N VAL A 115 4.85 0.19 -1.19
CA VAL A 115 4.08 -0.77 -0.37
C VAL A 115 2.58 -0.61 -0.64
N SER A 116 2.08 0.63 -0.66
CA SER A 116 0.66 0.90 -0.96
C SER A 116 0.24 0.41 -2.35
N GLU A 117 1.03 0.69 -3.38
CA GLU A 117 0.75 0.29 -4.75
C GLU A 117 0.89 -1.22 -4.95
N GLY A 118 1.88 -1.85 -4.30
CA GLY A 118 2.07 -3.29 -4.34
C GLY A 118 0.90 -4.05 -3.69
N SER A 119 0.33 -3.50 -2.61
CA SER A 119 -0.83 -4.09 -1.92
C SER A 119 -2.06 -4.26 -2.84
N THR A 120 -2.18 -3.43 -3.88
CA THR A 120 -3.33 -3.48 -4.80
C THR A 120 -3.39 -4.78 -5.60
N LEU A 121 -2.27 -5.45 -5.82
CA LEU A 121 -2.21 -6.75 -6.51
C LEU A 121 -2.89 -7.83 -5.66
N GLY A 122 -2.55 -7.88 -4.37
CA GLY A 122 -3.12 -8.80 -3.39
C GLY A 122 -4.58 -8.50 -3.05
N ALA A 123 -5.00 -7.23 -3.16
CA ALA A 123 -6.38 -6.81 -2.89
C ALA A 123 -7.42 -7.52 -3.78
N ALA A 124 -7.04 -8.09 -4.92
CA ALA A 124 -7.94 -8.93 -5.72
C ALA A 124 -8.45 -10.16 -4.95
N PHE A 125 -7.60 -10.79 -4.15
CA PHE A 125 -8.00 -11.92 -3.30
C PHE A 125 -8.91 -11.44 -2.16
N LEU A 126 -8.52 -10.35 -1.49
CA LEU A 126 -9.29 -9.77 -0.39
C LEU A 126 -10.70 -9.36 -0.84
N PHE A 127 -10.81 -8.73 -2.01
CA PHE A 127 -12.09 -8.33 -2.58
C PHE A 127 -13.01 -9.53 -2.81
N LYS A 128 -12.48 -10.61 -3.39
CA LYS A 128 -13.25 -11.84 -3.63
C LYS A 128 -13.70 -12.50 -2.33
N GLU A 129 -12.85 -12.50 -1.30
CA GLU A 129 -13.20 -13.08 0.00
C GLU A 129 -14.23 -12.22 0.74
N ALA A 130 -14.12 -10.88 0.68
CA ALA A 130 -15.13 -9.96 1.21
C ALA A 130 -16.51 -10.17 0.56
N GLN A 131 -16.53 -10.33 -0.77
CA GLN A 131 -17.75 -10.67 -1.52
C GLN A 131 -18.36 -12.00 -1.05
N LYS A 132 -17.54 -13.04 -0.98
CA LYS A 132 -17.99 -14.40 -0.66
C LYS A 132 -18.46 -14.56 0.79
N SER A 133 -17.70 -14.00 1.73
CA SER A 133 -17.87 -14.28 3.15
C SER A 133 -18.75 -13.26 3.87
N LEU A 134 -18.80 -12.01 3.36
CA LEU A 134 -19.54 -10.90 4.00
C LEU A 134 -20.61 -10.26 3.09
N GLY A 135 -20.64 -10.60 1.79
CA GLY A 135 -21.59 -10.05 0.83
C GLY A 135 -21.30 -8.59 0.42
N PHE A 136 -20.06 -8.12 0.62
CA PHE A 136 -19.63 -6.77 0.25
C PHE A 136 -19.32 -6.67 -1.25
N SER A 137 -19.21 -5.46 -1.79
CA SER A 137 -19.01 -5.24 -3.21
C SER A 137 -18.23 -3.95 -3.48
N GLU A 138 -17.91 -3.70 -4.75
CA GLU A 138 -17.28 -2.47 -5.22
C GLU A 138 -18.15 -1.21 -5.03
N THR A 139 -19.40 -1.38 -4.56
CA THR A 139 -20.33 -0.28 -4.25
C THR A 139 -20.85 -0.34 -2.82
N PHE A 140 -20.37 -1.29 -2.00
CA PHE A 140 -20.79 -1.43 -0.60
C PHE A 140 -19.68 -2.10 0.23
N ALA A 141 -19.08 -1.36 1.17
CA ALA A 141 -18.05 -1.80 2.11
C ALA A 141 -16.77 -2.45 1.53
N ALA A 142 -16.54 -2.44 0.22
CA ALA A 142 -15.30 -2.94 -0.40
C ALA A 142 -14.81 -2.13 -1.62
N ARG A 143 -15.16 -0.84 -1.70
CA ARG A 143 -14.69 0.09 -2.75
C ARG A 143 -13.17 0.22 -2.75
N ASN A 144 -12.52 0.34 -1.60
CA ASN A 144 -11.07 0.48 -1.49
C ASN A 144 -10.31 -0.77 -1.97
N LEU A 145 -10.97 -1.92 -2.01
CA LEU A 145 -10.38 -3.15 -2.55
C LEU A 145 -10.58 -3.29 -4.07
N ALA A 146 -11.38 -2.44 -4.71
CA ALA A 146 -11.66 -2.51 -6.14
C ALA A 146 -10.40 -2.33 -7.01
N ALA A 147 -10.47 -2.81 -8.26
CA ALA A 147 -9.38 -2.63 -9.22
C ALA A 147 -9.44 -1.25 -9.85
N TYR A 148 -8.29 -0.71 -10.24
CA TYR A 148 -8.24 0.42 -11.17
C TYR A 148 -9.01 0.07 -12.46
N PRO A 149 -9.73 1.03 -13.09
CA PRO A 149 -10.48 0.80 -14.32
C PRO A 149 -9.66 0.18 -15.46
N GLU A 150 -8.38 0.53 -15.52
CA GLU A 150 -7.41 0.07 -16.52
C GLU A 150 -6.63 -1.20 -16.13
N GLY A 151 -6.89 -1.74 -14.93
CA GLY A 151 -6.34 -3.00 -14.43
C GLY A 151 -5.11 -2.87 -13.52
N ARG A 152 -5.10 -3.62 -12.42
CA ARG A 152 -4.07 -3.61 -11.36
C ARG A 152 -2.65 -3.79 -11.90
N ALA A 153 -2.44 -4.81 -12.72
CA ALA A 153 -1.10 -5.15 -13.24
C ALA A 153 -0.51 -4.04 -14.14
N LYS A 154 -1.37 -3.33 -14.89
CA LYS A 154 -0.94 -2.26 -15.78
C LYS A 154 -0.49 -1.03 -15.00
N VAL A 155 -1.28 -0.62 -14.00
CA VAL A 155 -0.95 0.50 -13.11
C VAL A 155 0.31 0.19 -12.29
N TRP A 156 0.42 -1.03 -11.75
CA TRP A 156 1.60 -1.50 -11.04
C TRP A 156 2.86 -1.43 -11.90
N LYS A 157 2.79 -1.93 -13.14
CA LYS A 157 3.96 -1.92 -14.04
C LYS A 157 4.43 -0.49 -14.35
N ARG A 158 3.51 0.45 -14.56
CA ARG A 158 3.88 1.87 -14.77
C ARG A 158 4.53 2.49 -13.54
N PHE A 159 4.00 2.19 -12.36
CA PHE A 159 4.57 2.67 -11.11
C PHE A 159 6.02 2.19 -10.93
N VAL A 160 6.23 0.88 -11.08
CA VAL A 160 7.56 0.26 -10.98
C VAL A 160 8.53 0.87 -12.00
N GLN A 161 8.08 1.09 -13.24
CA GLN A 161 8.91 1.74 -14.25
C GLN A 161 9.32 3.15 -13.81
N SER A 162 8.42 3.91 -13.18
CA SER A 162 8.73 5.27 -12.69
C SER A 162 9.79 5.26 -11.58
N LEU A 163 9.84 4.22 -10.74
CA LEU A 163 10.91 4.03 -9.76
C LEU A 163 12.25 3.71 -10.41
N ASP A 164 12.24 2.83 -11.42
CA ASP A 164 13.46 2.44 -12.13
C ASP A 164 14.01 3.60 -12.99
N ASP A 165 13.14 4.45 -13.54
CA ASP A 165 13.50 5.64 -14.33
C ASP A 165 14.01 6.82 -13.48
N ALA A 166 13.90 6.75 -12.16
CA ALA A 166 14.40 7.80 -11.26
C ALA A 166 15.93 7.87 -11.20
N GLU A 167 16.64 6.85 -11.74
CA GLU A 167 18.11 6.76 -11.84
C GLU A 167 18.86 7.07 -10.54
N PHE A 168 18.28 6.70 -9.40
CA PHE A 168 18.88 6.90 -8.09
C PHE A 168 20.15 6.09 -7.90
N ASP A 169 21.15 6.71 -7.27
CA ASP A 169 22.35 6.01 -6.80
C ASP A 169 22.02 5.04 -5.65
N SER A 170 22.99 4.21 -5.27
CA SER A 170 22.78 3.18 -4.25
C SER A 170 22.34 3.77 -2.90
N VAL A 171 22.84 4.95 -2.53
CA VAL A 171 22.52 5.58 -1.23
C VAL A 171 21.07 6.04 -1.20
N LEU A 172 20.59 6.64 -2.29
CA LEU A 172 19.18 7.02 -2.41
C LEU A 172 18.28 5.79 -2.48
N GLN A 173 18.69 4.74 -3.21
CA GLN A 173 17.94 3.48 -3.25
C GLN A 173 17.82 2.83 -1.87
N ASP A 174 18.88 2.83 -1.06
CA ASP A 174 18.85 2.29 0.32
C ASP A 174 17.80 3.02 1.17
N ARG A 175 17.68 4.34 0.99
CA ARG A 175 16.65 5.15 1.68
C ARG A 175 15.24 4.82 1.18
N VAL A 176 15.04 4.57 -0.11
CA VAL A 176 13.74 4.09 -0.63
C VAL A 176 13.37 2.74 -0.02
N VAL A 177 14.32 1.80 0.05
CA VAL A 177 14.11 0.49 0.68
C VAL A 177 13.75 0.64 2.15
N GLN A 178 14.47 1.49 2.89
CA GLN A 178 14.14 1.76 4.29
C GLN A 178 12.72 2.32 4.44
N GLY A 179 12.30 3.26 3.59
CA GLY A 179 10.93 3.76 3.59
C GLY A 179 9.89 2.66 3.34
N ALA A 180 10.18 1.68 2.48
CA ALA A 180 9.29 0.54 2.28
C ALA A 180 9.21 -0.35 3.53
N LEU A 181 10.34 -0.61 4.20
CA LEU A 181 10.38 -1.37 5.45
C LEU A 181 9.59 -0.65 6.56
N ASP A 182 9.71 0.67 6.66
CA ASP A 182 8.96 1.49 7.63
C ASP A 182 7.45 1.40 7.38
N ALA A 183 7.02 1.46 6.11
CA ALA A 183 5.62 1.30 5.74
C ALA A 183 5.06 -0.10 6.05
N PHE A 184 5.85 -1.16 5.82
CA PHE A 184 5.49 -2.52 6.27
C PHE A 184 5.42 -2.61 7.79
N GLY A 185 6.34 -1.95 8.50
CA GLY A 185 6.35 -1.83 9.96
C GLY A 185 5.05 -1.20 10.46
N TYR A 186 4.69 -0.04 9.91
CA TYR A 186 3.45 0.67 10.21
C TYR A 186 2.22 -0.23 10.03
N PHE A 187 2.02 -0.78 8.83
CA PHE A 187 0.81 -1.56 8.54
C PHE A 187 0.78 -2.87 9.35
N GLY A 188 1.94 -3.49 9.56
CA GLY A 188 2.07 -4.67 10.40
C GLY A 188 1.67 -4.42 11.86
N ASN A 189 2.05 -3.28 12.43
CA ASN A 189 1.64 -2.90 13.78
C ASN A 189 0.12 -2.66 13.83
N ALA A 190 -0.44 -1.98 12.83
CA ALA A 190 -1.88 -1.76 12.73
C ALA A 190 -2.67 -3.08 12.65
N LEU A 191 -2.13 -4.12 11.99
CA LEU A 191 -2.73 -5.47 11.96
C LEU A 191 -2.66 -6.20 13.30
N ILE A 192 -1.59 -5.98 14.08
CA ILE A 192 -1.44 -6.57 15.42
C ILE A 192 -2.39 -5.91 16.42
N GLN A 193 -2.68 -4.63 16.23
CA GLN A 193 -3.46 -3.80 17.15
C GLN A 193 -4.86 -3.46 16.63
N LEU A 194 -5.46 -4.30 15.77
CA LEU A 194 -6.77 -4.03 15.16
C LEU A 194 -7.87 -3.71 16.18
N ASP A 195 -7.84 -4.40 17.33
CA ASP A 195 -8.80 -4.21 18.42
C ASP A 195 -8.64 -2.89 19.18
N GLU A 196 -7.53 -2.17 18.98
CA GLU A 196 -7.22 -0.90 19.65
C GLU A 196 -7.53 0.33 18.77
N LEU A 197 -7.99 0.12 17.53
CA LEU A 197 -8.19 1.20 16.53
C LEU A 197 -9.54 1.92 16.63
N THR A 198 -10.54 1.32 17.29
CA THR A 198 -11.93 1.83 17.40
C THR A 198 -12.18 2.65 18.64
#